data_AF-A0A2I0DVT1-F1
#
_entry.id   AF-A0A2I0DVT1-F1
#
_cell.length_a   1.000
_cell.length_b   1.000
_cell.length_c   1.000
_cell.angle_alpha   90.00
_cell.angle_beta   90.00
_cell.angle_gamma   90.00
#
_symmetry.space_group_name_H-M   'P 1'
#
loop_
_entity.id
_entity.type
_entity.pdbx_description
1 polymer ?
#
loop_
_entity_poly.entity_id
_entity_poly.type
_entity_poly.pdbx_seq_one_letter_code
_entity_poly.pdbx_strand_id
1 'polypeptide(L)'
;MSQIALDGELISLKSCKVALSMQLAEQDMSGQSSSTASSEQGDKAKELKVTGLIPFTDKWQLSRLFELATAKDEAGNRLVRRIGSGLSRAVKIRQVKFFGQISAPEHPTLLAWNVSFQLREYLSIPEVAEQRQPQTDASTGQSTEQTASVIPTAAITEAPPKVKVSSMEKILSGIDSIIGDPA
;
A
#
# COMPACT_ATOMS: atom_id res chain seq x y z
N MET A 1 -1.07 27.94 -9.26
CA MET A 1 -1.33 27.00 -10.37
C MET A 1 -1.05 25.60 -9.87
N SER A 2 -1.97 24.66 -10.05
CA SER A 2 -1.71 23.25 -9.72
C SER A 2 -0.76 22.65 -10.77
N GLN A 3 0.14 21.78 -10.33
CA GLN A 3 1.08 21.07 -11.19
C GLN A 3 1.09 19.61 -10.79
N ILE A 4 1.41 18.75 -11.75
CA ILE A 4 1.58 17.31 -11.53
C ILE A 4 2.84 16.82 -12.23
N ALA A 5 3.62 16.03 -11.53
CA ALA A 5 4.77 15.32 -12.04
C ALA A 5 4.59 13.81 -11.83
N LEU A 6 5.08 13.01 -12.77
CA LEU A 6 5.17 11.56 -12.66
C LEU A 6 6.63 11.16 -12.81
N ASP A 7 7.19 10.45 -11.83
CA ASP A 7 8.60 10.04 -11.78
C ASP A 7 9.60 11.19 -11.95
N GLY A 8 9.23 12.39 -11.47
CA GLY A 8 10.04 13.61 -11.62
C GLY A 8 9.86 14.31 -12.96
N GLU A 9 9.17 13.71 -13.93
CA GLU A 9 8.79 14.36 -15.18
C GLU A 9 7.55 15.24 -14.97
N LEU A 10 7.69 16.55 -15.19
CA LEU A 10 6.59 17.51 -15.08
C LEU A 10 5.65 17.39 -16.28
N ILE A 11 4.35 17.20 -16.03
CA ILE A 11 3.33 17.24 -17.09
C ILE A 11 2.87 18.69 -17.26
N SER A 12 3.35 19.33 -18.32
CA SER A 12 3.08 20.74 -18.61
C SER A 12 1.64 20.95 -19.12
N LEU A 13 0.71 21.15 -18.18
CA LEU A 13 -0.70 21.45 -18.47
C LEU A 13 -1.01 22.91 -18.15
N LYS A 14 -1.61 23.63 -19.11
CA LYS A 14 -2.20 24.95 -18.84
C LYS A 14 -3.54 24.78 -18.13
N SER A 15 -3.85 25.67 -17.20
CA SER A 15 -5.09 25.62 -16.40
C SER A 15 -5.32 24.26 -15.73
N CYS A 16 -4.23 23.62 -15.27
CA CYS A 16 -4.26 22.31 -14.65
C CYS A 16 -5.14 22.30 -13.39
N LYS A 17 -6.04 21.32 -13.32
CA LYS A 17 -6.90 21.03 -12.17
C LYS A 17 -6.69 19.58 -11.77
N VAL A 18 -6.50 19.36 -10.47
CA VAL A 18 -6.38 18.02 -9.90
C VAL A 18 -7.50 17.87 -8.87
N ALA A 19 -8.34 16.88 -9.05
CA ALA A 19 -9.42 16.52 -8.14
C ALA A 19 -9.15 15.14 -7.54
N LEU A 20 -9.49 14.97 -6.26
CA LEU A 20 -9.37 13.70 -5.54
C LEU A 20 -10.77 13.17 -5.23
N SER A 21 -10.97 11.87 -5.40
CA SER A 21 -12.18 11.15 -4.99
C SER A 21 -11.81 9.81 -4.36
N MET A 22 -12.58 9.39 -3.36
CA MET A 22 -12.48 8.07 -2.73
C MET A 22 -13.89 7.61 -2.39
N GLN A 23 -14.18 6.33 -2.60
CA GLN A 23 -15.42 5.74 -2.13
C GLN A 23 -15.17 5.13 -0.75
N LEU A 24 -15.91 5.61 0.24
CA LEU A 24 -15.99 4.98 1.55
C LEU A 24 -16.92 3.77 1.42
N ALA A 25 -16.44 2.59 1.80
CA ALA A 25 -17.25 1.38 1.81
C ALA A 25 -17.97 1.30 3.17
N GLU A 26 -19.29 1.37 3.17
CA GLU A 26 -20.11 1.09 4.35
C GLU A 26 -20.64 -0.33 4.17
N GLN A 27 -20.26 -1.24 5.07
CA GLN A 27 -20.74 -2.62 5.02
C GLN A 27 -22.20 -2.63 5.49
N ASP A 28 -23.14 -2.87 4.57
CA ASP A 28 -24.54 -3.06 4.92
C ASP A 28 -24.69 -4.37 5.70
N MET A 29 -24.95 -4.25 6.99
CA MET A 29 -25.12 -5.34 7.94
C MET A 29 -26.59 -5.81 7.96
N SER A 30 -27.23 -5.93 6.79
CA SER A 30 -28.66 -6.24 6.64
C SER A 30 -28.99 -7.75 6.76
N GLY A 31 -28.37 -8.44 7.72
CA GLY A 31 -28.72 -9.83 8.01
C GLY A 31 -28.02 -10.40 9.23
N GLN A 32 -28.73 -10.40 10.37
CA GLN A 32 -28.40 -11.01 11.66
C GLN A 32 -27.74 -10.08 12.70
N SER A 33 -28.55 -9.73 13.70
CA SER A 33 -28.17 -9.49 15.10
C SER A 33 -27.30 -8.27 15.42
N SER A 34 -27.95 -7.26 15.97
CA SER A 34 -27.46 -6.27 16.93
C SER A 34 -26.01 -6.43 17.43
N SER A 35 -25.08 -5.73 16.77
CA SER A 35 -23.89 -5.16 17.42
C SER A 35 -23.48 -3.94 16.61
N THR A 36 -23.38 -2.78 17.24
CA THR A 36 -22.89 -1.53 16.64
C THR A 36 -21.39 -1.63 16.39
N ALA A 37 -21.01 -2.29 15.29
CA ALA A 37 -19.69 -2.19 14.69
C ALA A 37 -19.87 -2.35 13.18
N SER A 38 -20.03 -1.23 12.47
CA SER A 38 -19.85 -1.20 11.02
C SER A 38 -18.43 -1.71 10.75
N SER A 39 -18.29 -2.88 10.11
CA SER A 39 -16.98 -3.42 9.74
C SER A 39 -16.59 -2.76 8.43
N GLU A 40 -15.73 -1.74 8.49
CA GLU A 40 -15.15 -1.06 7.33
C GLU A 40 -14.18 -2.02 6.60
N GLN A 41 -14.71 -3.04 5.92
CA GLN A 41 -13.90 -3.94 5.11
C GLN A 41 -13.49 -3.25 3.81
N GLY A 42 -12.40 -2.49 3.88
CA GLY A 42 -11.57 -2.08 2.75
C GLY A 42 -12.03 -0.79 2.07
N ASP A 43 -11.46 0.34 2.50
CA ASP A 43 -11.53 1.58 1.73
C ASP A 43 -11.08 1.35 0.28
N LYS A 44 -11.88 1.83 -0.68
CA LYS A 44 -11.46 1.80 -2.08
C LYS A 44 -10.27 2.74 -2.26
N ALA A 45 -9.34 2.35 -3.13
CA ALA A 45 -8.16 3.15 -3.44
C ALA A 45 -8.53 4.59 -3.84
N LYS A 46 -7.71 5.56 -3.41
CA LYS A 46 -7.91 6.97 -3.75
C LYS A 46 -7.69 7.17 -5.25
N GLU A 47 -8.55 7.98 -5.86
CA GLU A 47 -8.51 8.28 -7.29
C GLU A 47 -8.28 9.78 -7.50
N LEU A 48 -7.39 10.11 -8.42
CA LEU A 48 -7.06 11.46 -8.83
C LEU A 48 -7.51 11.66 -10.28
N LYS A 49 -8.34 12.67 -10.50
CA LYS A 49 -8.70 13.14 -11.84
C LYS A 49 -7.92 14.40 -12.16
N VAL A 50 -7.18 14.37 -13.26
CA VAL A 50 -6.39 15.51 -13.73
C VAL A 50 -7.00 16.02 -15.02
N THR A 51 -7.22 17.32 -15.09
CA THR A 51 -7.67 18.00 -16.31
C THR A 51 -6.81 19.22 -16.60
N GLY A 52 -6.69 19.59 -17.87
CA GLY A 52 -5.92 20.76 -18.28
C GLY A 52 -5.91 20.92 -19.80
N LEU A 53 -5.15 21.90 -20.27
CA LEU A 53 -5.01 22.22 -21.69
C LEU A 53 -3.58 22.00 -22.15
N ILE A 54 -3.41 21.38 -23.31
CA ILE A 54 -2.13 21.32 -24.04
C ILE A 54 -2.29 22.10 -25.35
N PRO A 55 -1.52 23.18 -25.59
CA PRO A 55 -1.57 23.92 -26.85
C PRO A 55 -1.19 23.04 -28.05
N PHE A 56 -1.78 23.30 -29.22
CA PHE A 56 -1.45 22.56 -30.46
C PHE A 56 0.01 22.70 -30.90
N THR A 57 0.69 23.74 -30.43
CA THR A 57 2.13 23.94 -30.65
C THR A 57 2.97 22.89 -29.92
N ASP A 58 2.45 22.28 -28.85
CA ASP A 58 3.15 21.32 -28.00
C ASP A 58 2.64 19.88 -28.22
N LYS A 59 2.82 19.40 -29.46
CA LYS A 59 2.46 18.03 -29.85
C LYS A 59 3.23 16.98 -29.07
N TRP A 60 4.49 17.28 -28.76
CA TRP A 60 5.38 16.37 -28.05
C TRP A 60 4.83 16.06 -26.65
N GLN A 61 4.37 17.07 -25.90
CA GLN A 61 3.81 16.88 -24.57
C GLN A 61 2.55 15.99 -24.59
N LEU A 62 1.71 16.11 -25.63
CA LEU A 62 0.54 15.25 -25.79
C LEU A 62 0.95 13.80 -26.07
N SER A 63 1.83 13.57 -27.05
CA SER A 63 2.34 12.23 -27.37
C SER A 63 2.99 11.57 -26.16
N ARG A 64 3.80 12.34 -25.41
CA ARG A 64 4.48 11.89 -24.20
C ARG A 64 3.50 11.49 -23.11
N LEU A 65 2.42 12.26 -22.90
CA LEU A 65 1.38 11.90 -21.94
C LEU A 65 0.74 10.54 -22.27
N PHE A 66 0.44 10.29 -23.54
CA PHE A 66 -0.13 9.01 -23.98
C PHE A 66 0.87 7.86 -23.87
N GLU A 67 2.15 8.09 -24.16
CA GLU A 67 3.22 7.12 -23.92
C GLU A 67 3.29 6.74 -22.43
N LEU A 68 3.27 7.74 -21.54
CA LEU A 68 3.24 7.50 -20.10
C LEU A 68 1.99 6.68 -19.72
N ALA A 69 0.81 7.07 -20.21
CA ALA A 69 -0.45 6.37 -19.91
C ALA A 69 -0.49 4.91 -20.42
N THR A 70 0.18 4.64 -21.55
CA THR A 70 0.16 3.34 -22.23
C THR A 70 1.37 2.46 -21.94
N ALA A 71 2.34 2.94 -21.17
CA ALA A 71 3.47 2.13 -20.73
C ALA A 71 3.02 0.95 -19.85
N LYS A 72 3.72 -0.18 -20.02
CA LYS A 72 3.52 -1.41 -19.25
C LYS A 72 4.87 -1.97 -18.80
N ASP A 73 4.86 -2.76 -17.73
CA ASP A 73 6.01 -3.58 -17.34
C ASP A 73 6.12 -4.84 -18.23
N GLU A 74 7.17 -5.63 -18.00
CA GLU A 74 7.41 -6.90 -18.70
C GLU A 74 6.28 -7.92 -18.51
N ALA A 75 5.54 -7.82 -17.40
CA ALA A 75 4.38 -8.65 -17.08
C ALA A 75 3.08 -8.13 -17.72
N GLY A 76 3.11 -7.03 -18.47
CA GLY A 76 1.95 -6.46 -19.15
C GLY A 76 1.03 -5.61 -18.24
N ASN A 77 1.42 -5.35 -16.99
CA ASN A 77 0.70 -4.48 -16.07
C ASN A 77 1.03 -3.01 -16.33
N ARG A 78 0.10 -2.10 -15.99
CA ARG A 78 0.35 -0.66 -16.07
C ARG A 78 1.47 -0.25 -15.11
N LEU A 79 2.43 0.52 -15.61
CA LEU A 79 3.53 1.02 -14.79
C LEU A 79 3.02 1.86 -13.62
N VAL A 80 3.53 1.52 -12.44
CA VAL A 80 3.36 2.31 -11.22
C VAL A 80 4.39 3.43 -11.24
N ARG A 81 3.92 4.66 -11.04
CA ARG A 81 4.75 5.87 -11.07
C ARG A 81 4.65 6.64 -9.78
N ARG A 82 5.74 7.27 -9.37
CA ARG A 82 5.77 8.22 -8.26
C ARG A 82 5.04 9.50 -8.68
N ILE A 83 4.07 9.93 -7.88
CA ILE A 83 3.34 11.18 -8.13
C ILE A 83 3.92 12.35 -7.34
N GLY A 84 4.08 13.49 -8.00
CA GLY A 84 4.41 14.77 -7.40
C GLY A 84 3.32 15.80 -7.67
N SER A 85 2.45 16.07 -6.69
CA SER A 85 1.53 17.20 -6.73
C SER A 85 1.30 17.75 -5.32
N GLY A 86 0.79 18.98 -5.19
CA GLY A 86 0.42 19.52 -3.87
C GLY A 86 -0.67 18.66 -3.21
N LEU A 87 -1.69 18.29 -3.99
CA LEU A 87 -2.83 17.50 -3.50
C LEU A 87 -2.40 16.09 -3.09
N SER A 88 -1.61 15.38 -3.90
CA SER A 88 -1.14 14.03 -3.58
C SER A 88 -0.32 13.98 -2.30
N ARG A 89 0.50 15.01 -2.03
CA ARG A 89 1.25 15.13 -0.77
C ARG A 89 0.32 15.33 0.43
N ALA A 90 -0.70 16.19 0.30
CA ALA A 90 -1.67 16.45 1.36
C ALA A 90 -2.42 15.19 1.79
N VAL A 91 -2.72 14.28 0.85
CA VAL A 91 -3.44 13.02 1.12
C VAL A 91 -2.54 11.78 1.14
N LYS A 92 -1.22 11.97 1.23
CA LYS A 92 -0.19 10.92 1.35
C LYS A 92 -0.17 9.89 0.20
N ILE A 93 -0.67 10.23 -0.97
CA ILE A 93 -0.55 9.39 -2.18
C ILE A 93 0.87 9.54 -2.73
N ARG A 94 1.64 8.45 -2.72
CA ARG A 94 3.03 8.43 -3.21
C ARG A 94 3.18 7.82 -4.59
N GLN A 95 2.40 6.79 -4.88
CA GLN A 95 2.47 6.03 -6.11
C GLN A 95 1.08 5.92 -6.73
N VAL A 96 1.05 6.00 -8.05
CA VAL A 96 -0.17 5.94 -8.84
C VAL A 96 0.03 5.11 -10.08
N LYS A 97 -1.06 4.60 -10.62
CA LYS A 97 -1.13 4.01 -11.95
C LYS A 97 -2.21 4.71 -12.76
N PHE A 98 -1.98 4.84 -14.06
CA PHE A 98 -3.06 5.23 -14.97
C PHE A 98 -4.17 4.18 -14.94
N PHE A 99 -5.41 4.65 -14.91
CA PHE A 99 -6.58 3.79 -14.98
C PHE A 99 -7.72 4.49 -15.70
N GLY A 100 -8.76 3.74 -16.05
CA GLY A 100 -9.96 4.29 -16.66
C GLY A 100 -9.66 4.83 -18.05
N GLN A 101 -10.03 6.10 -18.29
CA GLN A 101 -9.93 6.74 -19.59
C GLN A 101 -8.95 7.92 -19.57
N ILE A 102 -8.17 8.02 -20.65
CA ILE A 102 -7.45 9.22 -21.05
C ILE A 102 -8.12 9.79 -22.31
N SER A 103 -8.39 11.09 -22.34
CA SER A 103 -9.02 11.77 -23.46
C SER A 103 -8.37 13.13 -23.71
N ALA A 104 -8.27 13.51 -24.98
CA ALA A 104 -7.71 14.81 -25.39
C ALA A 104 -8.47 15.40 -26.61
N PRO A 105 -9.80 15.63 -26.53
CA PRO A 105 -10.53 16.32 -27.59
C PRO A 105 -9.99 17.73 -27.83
N GLU A 106 -10.17 18.24 -29.04
CA GLU A 106 -9.86 19.64 -29.35
C GLU A 106 -10.76 20.58 -28.53
N HIS A 107 -10.20 21.69 -28.08
CA HIS A 107 -10.93 22.72 -27.38
C HIS A 107 -11.74 23.55 -28.40
N PRO A 108 -13.02 23.86 -28.14
CA PRO A 108 -13.91 24.45 -29.15
C PRO A 108 -13.50 25.84 -29.64
N THR A 109 -12.79 26.60 -28.80
CA THR A 109 -12.43 28.01 -29.10
C THR A 109 -10.93 28.27 -29.06
N LEU A 110 -10.14 27.34 -28.51
CA LEU A 110 -8.70 27.55 -28.30
C LEU A 110 -7.94 26.54 -29.15
N LEU A 111 -6.78 26.94 -29.67
CA LEU A 111 -5.85 26.04 -30.38
C LEU A 111 -5.12 25.13 -29.38
N ALA A 112 -5.87 24.30 -28.68
CA ALA A 112 -5.41 23.43 -27.61
C ALA A 112 -6.27 22.18 -27.51
N TRP A 113 -5.71 21.08 -27.01
CA TRP A 113 -6.47 19.91 -26.59
C TRP A 113 -6.90 20.05 -25.13
N ASN A 114 -8.16 19.71 -24.84
CA ASN A 114 -8.67 19.55 -23.49
C ASN A 114 -8.36 18.15 -22.98
N VAL A 115 -7.33 18.04 -22.16
CA VAL A 115 -6.80 16.78 -21.66
C VAL A 115 -7.48 16.42 -20.34
N SER A 116 -7.89 15.17 -20.22
CA SER A 116 -8.40 14.58 -18.99
C SER A 116 -7.89 13.16 -18.84
N PHE A 117 -7.37 12.81 -17.68
CA PHE A 117 -6.97 11.45 -17.34
C PHE A 117 -7.17 11.15 -15.85
N GLN A 118 -7.17 9.86 -15.52
CA GLN A 118 -7.38 9.38 -14.16
C GLN A 118 -6.18 8.56 -13.70
N LEU A 119 -5.83 8.76 -12.44
CA LEU A 119 -4.76 8.08 -11.74
C LEU A 119 -5.36 7.42 -10.50
N ARG A 120 -5.03 6.16 -10.23
CA ARG A 120 -5.44 5.46 -9.01
C ARG A 120 -4.22 5.22 -8.16
N GLU A 121 -4.36 5.44 -6.86
CA GLU A 121 -3.35 5.10 -5.87
C GLU A 121 -2.94 3.63 -6.00
N TYR A 122 -1.64 3.39 -5.92
CA TYR A 122 -1.07 2.05 -5.84
C TYR A 122 -0.57 1.85 -4.41
N LEU A 123 -1.25 0.96 -3.67
CA LEU A 123 -0.84 0.50 -2.34
C LEU A 123 -0.08 -0.82 -2.52
N SER A 124 1.14 -0.89 -2.01
CA SER A 124 1.95 -2.11 -2.06
C SER A 124 1.43 -3.14 -1.03
N ILE A 125 1.57 -4.44 -1.31
CA ILE A 125 1.13 -5.53 -0.43
C ILE A 125 1.67 -5.42 1.01
N PRO A 126 2.94 -5.03 1.29
CA PRO A 126 3.39 -4.85 2.67
C PRO A 126 2.69 -3.67 3.36
N GLU A 127 2.38 -2.57 2.66
CA GLU A 127 1.60 -1.46 3.25
C GLU A 127 0.14 -1.85 3.53
N VAL A 128 -0.45 -2.71 2.69
CA VAL A 128 -1.76 -3.30 2.95
C VAL A 128 -1.71 -4.31 4.11
N ALA A 129 -0.58 -5.02 4.29
CA ALA A 129 -0.39 -5.97 5.39
C ALA A 129 -0.19 -5.26 6.73
N GLU A 130 0.56 -4.16 6.77
CA GLU A 130 0.68 -3.31 7.97
C GLU A 130 -0.65 -2.65 8.33
N GLN A 131 -1.44 -2.22 7.35
CA GLN A 131 -2.81 -1.74 7.57
C GLN A 131 -3.77 -2.85 8.07
N ARG A 132 -3.44 -4.13 7.84
CA ARG A 132 -4.18 -5.29 8.31
C ARG A 132 -3.64 -5.88 9.60
N GLN A 133 -2.59 -5.33 10.21
CA GLN A 133 -2.15 -5.85 11.51
C GLN A 133 -3.24 -5.56 12.54
N PRO A 134 -3.90 -6.59 13.11
CA PRO A 134 -4.78 -6.38 14.25
C PRO A 134 -3.91 -5.82 15.36
N GLN A 135 -4.31 -4.69 15.96
CA GLN A 135 -3.73 -4.25 17.22
C GLN A 135 -3.76 -5.44 18.17
N THR A 136 -2.59 -5.93 18.54
CA THR A 136 -2.47 -7.03 19.48
C THR A 136 -3.05 -6.54 20.80
N ASP A 137 -4.22 -7.08 21.17
CA ASP A 137 -4.81 -6.88 22.48
C ASP A 137 -3.78 -7.24 23.55
N ALA A 138 -3.40 -6.26 24.35
CA ALA A 138 -2.62 -6.47 25.56
C ALA A 138 -3.52 -7.17 26.60
N SER A 139 -3.63 -8.49 26.50
CA SER A 139 -4.20 -9.31 27.56
C SER A 139 -3.09 -9.69 28.55
N THR A 140 -2.81 -8.79 29.51
CA THR A 140 -2.10 -9.16 30.74
C THR A 140 -3.07 -9.94 31.62
N GLY A 141 -3.15 -11.25 31.38
CA GLY A 141 -3.77 -12.19 32.30
C GLY A 141 -2.91 -12.34 33.55
N GLN A 142 -3.14 -11.51 34.56
CA GLN A 142 -2.54 -11.67 35.88
C GLN A 142 -3.42 -12.64 36.68
N SER A 143 -3.15 -13.94 36.55
CA SER A 143 -3.77 -14.96 37.41
C SER A 143 -2.98 -15.09 38.72
N THR A 144 -3.71 -14.86 39.80
CA THR A 144 -3.41 -15.13 41.20
C THR A 144 -2.93 -16.56 41.44
N GLU A 145 -1.92 -16.75 42.28
CA GLU A 145 -1.82 -17.95 43.13
C GLU A 145 -1.01 -17.65 44.41
N GLN A 146 -1.75 -17.57 45.53
CA GLN A 146 -1.21 -17.74 46.87
C GLN A 146 -1.01 -19.24 47.11
N THR A 147 0.11 -19.63 47.72
CA THR A 147 0.11 -20.67 48.79
C THR A 147 1.43 -20.63 49.54
N ALA A 148 1.32 -20.55 50.86
CA ALA A 148 2.41 -20.66 51.81
C ALA A 148 2.52 -22.11 52.32
N SER A 149 3.77 -22.51 52.59
CA SER A 149 4.21 -23.33 53.72
C SER A 149 4.62 -24.80 53.49
N VAL A 150 5.87 -25.03 53.93
CA VAL A 150 6.54 -26.20 54.56
C VAL A 150 7.09 -27.41 53.76
N ILE A 151 8.41 -27.58 53.94
CA ILE A 151 9.40 -28.65 53.62
C ILE A 151 9.32 -29.73 54.75
N PRO A 152 9.81 -31.02 54.69
CA PRO A 152 11.05 -31.44 54.02
C PRO A 152 11.25 -32.91 53.52
N THR A 153 12.41 -33.11 52.88
CA THR A 153 13.24 -34.34 52.82
C THR A 153 12.87 -35.45 51.83
N ALA A 154 13.66 -35.58 50.75
CA ALA A 154 14.62 -36.67 50.51
C ALA A 154 15.19 -36.59 49.07
N ALA A 155 16.49 -36.81 48.95
CA ALA A 155 17.27 -36.77 47.70
C ALA A 155 17.09 -38.03 46.83
N ILE A 156 17.09 -37.86 45.50
CA ILE A 156 17.86 -38.57 44.44
C ILE A 156 17.29 -38.12 43.07
N THR A 157 18.04 -37.40 42.26
CA THR A 157 18.80 -37.89 41.09
C THR A 157 17.93 -38.26 39.88
N GLU A 158 18.34 -37.68 38.75
CA GLU A 158 18.08 -38.03 37.35
C GLU A 158 16.99 -37.29 36.52
N ALA A 159 17.47 -36.90 35.34
CA ALA A 159 16.91 -36.01 34.34
C ALA A 159 15.59 -36.49 33.71
N PRO A 160 14.76 -35.56 33.22
CA PRO A 160 13.51 -35.87 32.53
C PRO A 160 13.70 -36.30 31.07
N PRO A 161 12.69 -36.97 30.49
CA PRO A 161 12.68 -37.52 29.14
C PRO A 161 12.53 -36.46 28.04
N LYS A 162 12.95 -36.86 26.84
CA LYS A 162 12.90 -36.16 25.54
C LYS A 162 11.52 -35.59 25.22
N VAL A 163 11.45 -34.30 24.87
CA VAL A 163 10.33 -33.72 24.11
C VAL A 163 10.88 -33.02 22.87
N LYS A 164 10.37 -33.46 21.71
CA LYS A 164 10.70 -32.95 20.37
C LYS A 164 10.06 -31.58 20.12
N VAL A 165 10.63 -30.95 19.09
CA VAL A 165 10.13 -29.89 18.20
C VAL A 165 10.42 -28.45 18.62
N SER A 166 11.09 -27.71 17.73
CA SER A 166 10.39 -26.73 16.91
C SER A 166 11.23 -26.35 15.70
N SER A 167 10.56 -26.14 14.56
CA SER A 167 11.09 -25.99 13.20
C SER A 167 11.85 -24.67 12.95
N MET A 168 12.75 -24.30 13.86
CA MET A 168 13.69 -23.18 13.74
C MET A 168 15.12 -23.55 14.16
N GLU A 169 15.40 -24.76 14.69
CA GLU A 169 16.78 -25.20 15.00
C GLU A 169 17.56 -25.78 13.80
N LYS A 170 16.89 -26.03 12.66
CA LYS A 170 17.57 -26.50 11.44
C LYS A 170 18.17 -25.39 10.58
N ILE A 171 17.88 -24.12 10.86
CA ILE A 171 18.35 -22.99 10.03
C ILE A 171 19.58 -22.30 10.63
N LEU A 172 19.83 -22.41 11.95
CA LEU A 172 21.07 -21.91 12.54
C LEU A 172 22.25 -22.90 12.54
N SER A 173 22.03 -24.20 12.34
CA SER A 173 23.12 -25.18 12.16
C SER A 173 23.73 -25.14 10.74
N GLY A 174 23.05 -24.52 9.77
CA GLY A 174 23.53 -24.40 8.39
C GLY A 174 24.54 -23.29 8.14
N ILE A 175 24.84 -22.46 9.15
CA ILE A 175 25.75 -21.30 9.02
C ILE A 175 27.02 -21.47 9.87
N ASP A 176 27.03 -22.44 10.79
CA ASP A 176 28.20 -22.74 11.63
C ASP A 176 29.15 -23.79 11.00
N SER A 177 28.72 -24.51 9.95
CA SER A 177 29.58 -25.50 9.26
C SER A 177 30.48 -24.91 8.14
N ILE A 178 30.54 -23.58 7.99
CA ILE A 178 31.37 -22.88 6.98
C ILE A 178 32.44 -21.98 7.63
N ILE A 179 32.71 -22.14 8.92
CA ILE A 179 33.88 -21.54 9.58
C ILE A 179 34.55 -22.62 10.42
N GLY A 180 35.65 -23.17 9.91
CA GLY A 180 36.51 -24.06 10.69
C GLY A 180 37.22 -25.12 9.86
N ASP A 181 38.29 -24.73 9.16
CA ASP A 181 39.52 -25.52 9.19
C ASP A 181 40.74 -24.62 8.87
N PRO A 182 41.69 -24.48 9.81
CA PRO A 182 43.06 -24.10 9.52
C PRO A 182 44.00 -25.30 9.75
N ALA A 183 44.51 -25.88 8.67
CA ALA A 183 45.81 -26.55 8.60
C ALA A 183 46.32 -26.60 7.15
#